data_AF-A0A4Q7FFX2-F1
#
_entry.id   AF-A0A4Q7FFX2-F1
#
_cell.length_a   1.000
_cell.length_b   1.000
_cell.length_c   1.000
_cell.angle_alpha   90.00
_cell.angle_beta   90.00
_cell.angle_gamma   90.00
#
_symmetry.space_group_name_H-M   'P 1'
#
loop_
_entity.id
_entity.type
_entity.pdbx_description
1 polymer ?
#
loop_
_entity_poly.entity_id
_entity_poly.type
_entity_poly.pdbx_seq_one_letter_code
_entity_poly.pdbx_strand_id
1 'polypeptide(L)' 'MQTFYFDRKDGVPIRDRIGKQFSSDAEAIEYSKILAAHFRKEAPTEPDLAIVVVSESGREIHREPVHPAGAS' A
#
# COMPACT_ATOMS: atom_id res chain seq x y z
N MET A 1 2.77 -18.30 -7.13
CA MET A 1 2.45 -17.31 -6.07
C MET A 1 3.74 -16.60 -5.70
N GLN A 2 3.67 -15.30 -5.46
CA GLN A 2 4.79 -14.48 -4.98
C GLN A 2 4.35 -13.71 -3.75
N THR A 3 5.30 -13.45 -2.86
CA THR A 3 5.06 -12.64 -1.67
C THR A 3 5.14 -11.16 -2.02
N PHE A 4 4.13 -10.38 -1.60
CA PHE A 4 4.13 -8.93 -1.73
C PHE A 4 4.03 -8.29 -0.35
N TYR A 5 4.65 -7.14 -0.21
CA TYR A 5 4.68 -6.34 1.00
C TYR A 5 3.95 -5.03 0.77
N PHE A 6 3.26 -4.55 1.81
CA PHE A 6 2.40 -3.37 1.75
C PHE A 6 2.86 -2.40 2.83
N ASP A 7 3.70 -1.45 2.45
CA ASP A 7 4.25 -0.48 3.40
C ASP A 7 3.37 0.76 3.45
N ARG A 8 2.92 1.12 4.65
CA ARG A 8 2.35 2.43 4.91
C ARG A 8 3.49 3.46 4.86
N LYS A 9 3.42 4.41 3.93
CA LYS A 9 4.36 5.53 3.89
C LYS A 9 3.74 6.72 4.63
N ASP A 10 3.83 6.67 5.95
CA ASP A 10 3.46 7.73 6.88
C ASP A 10 4.69 8.48 7.46
N GLY A 11 5.89 8.11 7.01
CA GLY A 11 7.17 8.62 7.54
C GLY A 11 7.81 7.71 8.58
N VAL A 12 7.15 6.63 9.01
CA VAL A 12 7.68 5.62 9.94
C VAL A 12 7.79 4.28 9.21
N PRO A 13 9.00 3.73 9.00
CA PRO A 13 9.15 2.44 8.35
C PRO A 13 8.62 1.32 9.25
N ILE A 14 7.40 0.83 8.99
CA ILE A 14 6.87 -0.37 9.64
C ILE A 14 7.71 -1.57 9.15
N ARG A 15 8.44 -2.19 10.08
CA ARG A 15 9.41 -3.27 9.84
C ARG A 15 8.86 -4.67 10.10
N ASP A 16 7.60 -4.80 10.51
CA ASP A 16 6.97 -6.10 10.73
C ASP A 16 6.20 -6.51 9.47
N ARG A 17 6.95 -7.01 8.47
CA ARG A 17 6.40 -7.32 7.14
C ARG A 17 5.93 -8.76 7.05
N ILE A 18 4.74 -9.03 7.60
CA ILE A 18 3.99 -10.22 7.19
C ILE A 18 3.52 -9.97 5.74
N GLY A 19 4.30 -10.47 4.78
CA GLY A 19 3.94 -10.40 3.36
C GLY A 19 2.71 -11.24 3.04
N LYS A 20 2.00 -10.87 1.98
CA LYS A 20 0.81 -11.60 1.51
C LYS A 20 1.07 -12.18 0.13
N GLN A 21 0.68 -13.43 -0.07
CA GLN A 21 0.86 -14.11 -1.34
C GLN A 21 -0.24 -13.75 -2.33
N PHE A 22 0.18 -13.46 -3.56
CA PHE A 22 -0.70 -13.23 -4.71
C PHE A 22 -0.20 -14.01 -5.93
N SER A 23 -1.08 -14.21 -6.90
CA SER A 23 -0.74 -14.88 -8.16
C SER A 23 -0.10 -13.94 -9.17
N SER A 24 -0.34 -12.64 -9.05
CA SER A 24 0.19 -11.61 -9.95
C SER A 24 0.33 -10.24 -9.30
N ASP A 25 1.11 -9.36 -9.93
CA ASP A 25 1.24 -7.94 -9.56
C ASP A 25 -0.13 -7.24 -9.57
N ALA A 26 -1.02 -7.60 -10.51
CA ALA A 26 -2.34 -6.99 -10.63
C ALA A 26 -3.23 -7.27 -9.40
N GLU A 27 -3.21 -8.51 -8.88
CA GLU A 27 -3.95 -8.86 -7.66
C GLU A 27 -3.39 -8.14 -6.42
N ALA A 28 -2.07 -8.01 -6.32
CA ALA A 28 -1.44 -7.25 -5.25
C ALA A 28 -1.82 -5.76 -5.31
N ILE A 29 -1.86 -5.18 -6.51
CA ILE A 29 -2.32 -3.80 -6.73
C ILE A 29 -3.79 -3.63 -6.34
N GLU A 30 -4.67 -4.57 -6.72
CA GLU A 30 -6.08 -4.50 -6.35
C GLU A 30 -6.27 -4.56 -4.82
N TYR A 31 -5.51 -5.41 -4.14
CA TYR A 31 -5.52 -5.45 -2.68
C TYR A 31 -5.04 -4.15 -2.03
N SER A 32 -4.06 -3.46 -2.62
CA SER A 32 -3.58 -2.17 -2.11
C SER A 32 -4.70 -1.10 -2.07
N LYS A 33 -5.65 -1.14 -3.03
CA LYS A 33 -6.82 -0.24 -3.05
C LYS A 33 -7.79 -0.51 -1.90
N ILE A 34 -7.97 -1.78 -1.54
CA ILE A 34 -8.79 -2.19 -0.39
C ILE A 34 -8.17 -1.67 0.91
N LEU A 35 -6.85 -1.85 1.06
CA LEU A 35 -6.12 -1.30 2.20
C LEU A 35 -6.19 0.24 2.23
N ALA A 36 -6.07 0.91 1.08
CA ALA A 36 -6.17 2.36 1.02
C ALA A 36 -7.54 2.86 1.49
N ALA A 37 -8.62 2.21 1.06
CA ALA A 37 -9.97 2.53 1.51
C ALA A 37 -10.17 2.27 3.02
N HIS A 38 -9.48 1.28 3.59
CA HIS A 38 -9.49 1.01 5.03
C HIS A 38 -8.77 2.12 5.80
N PHE A 39 -7.52 2.43 5.46
CA PHE A 39 -6.75 3.49 6.12
C PHE A 39 -7.34 4.88 5.97
N ARG A 40 -8.06 5.16 4.87
CA ARG A 40 -8.79 6.42 4.69
C ARG A 40 -9.78 6.68 5.83
N LYS A 41 -10.38 5.62 6.38
CA LYS A 41 -11.33 5.71 7.50
C LYS A 41 -10.62 5.90 8.84
N GLU A 42 -9.41 5.38 8.98
CA GLU A 42 -8.63 5.43 10.22
C GLU A 42 -7.82 6.73 10.37
N ALA A 43 -7.30 7.27 9.26
CA ALA A 43 -6.41 8.42 9.24
C ALA A 43 -6.88 9.48 8.21
N PRO A 44 -8.02 10.16 8.43
CA PRO A 44 -8.57 11.13 7.49
C PRO A 44 -7.73 12.41 7.34
N THR A 45 -6.81 12.69 8.27
CA THR A 45 -6.05 13.95 8.34
C THR A 45 -4.61 13.85 7.82
N GLU A 46 -4.20 12.71 7.25
CA GLU A 46 -2.85 12.48 6.72
C GLU A 46 -2.87 12.51 5.18
N PRO A 47 -2.83 13.70 4.53
CA PRO A 47 -3.10 13.83 3.09
C PRO A 47 -2.08 13.11 2.20
N ASP A 48 -0.83 12.98 2.65
CA ASP A 48 0.26 12.34 1.89
C ASP A 48 0.36 10.83 2.13
N LEU A 49 -0.61 10.26 2.85
CA LEU A 49 -0.60 8.85 3.18
C LEU A 49 -0.76 7.98 1.93
N ALA A 50 0.13 7.01 1.75
CA ALA A 50 0.09 6.06 0.64
C ALA A 50 0.51 4.66 1.09
N ILE A 51 0.07 3.66 0.33
CA ILE A 51 0.53 2.28 0.44
C ILE A 51 1.49 2.01 -0.71
N VAL A 52 2.70 1.59 -0.36
CA VAL A 52 3.71 1.15 -1.31
C VAL A 52 3.64 -0.37 -1.41
N VAL A 53 3.45 -0.88 -2.62
CA VAL A 53 3.45 -2.32 -2.89
C VAL A 53 4.84 -2.71 -3.38
N VAL A 54 5.45 -3.66 -2.68
CA VAL A 54 6.81 -4.12 -2.95
C VAL A 54 6.77 -5.62 -3.24
N SER A 55 7.41 -6.06 -4.32
CA SER A 55 7.53 -7.48 -4.64
C SER A 55 8.54 -8.19 -3.72
N GLU A 56 8.59 -9.52 -3.78
CA GLU A 56 9.55 -10.34 -3.03
C GLU A 56 11.02 -9.95 -3.27
N SER A 57 11.34 -9.46 -4.47
CA SER A 57 12.67 -8.95 -4.83
C SER A 57 13.01 -7.57 -4.24
N GLY A 58 12.08 -6.92 -3.53
CA GLY A 58 12.27 -5.57 -3.00
C GLY A 58 11.97 -4.45 -4.00
N ARG A 59 11.41 -4.76 -5.17
CA ARG A 59 11.03 -3.77 -6.18
C ARG A 59 9.68 -3.14 -5.83
N GLU A 60 9.62 -1.82 -5.75
CA GLU A 60 8.34 -1.09 -5.73
C GLU A 60 7.63 -1.31 -7.07
N ILE A 61 6.44 -1.93 -7.03
CA ILE A 61 5.63 -2.21 -8.22
C ILE A 61 4.47 -1.23 -8.36
N HIS A 62 4.04 -0.62 -7.25
CA HIS A 62 2.90 0.30 -7.23
C HIS A 62 2.90 1.19 -5.99
N ARG A 63 2.31 2.37 -6.12
CA ARG A 63 1.98 3.25 -5.00
C ARG A 63 0.52 3.65 -5.09
N GLU A 64 -0.25 3.26 -4.09
CA GLU A 64 -1.67 3.58 -3.98
C GLU A 64 -1.86 4.73 -2.98
N PRO A 65 -2.33 5.92 -3.42
CA PRO A 65 -2.62 7.02 -2.51
C PRO A 65 -3.85 6.68 -1.65
N VAL A 66 -3.77 6.90 -0.34
CA VAL A 66 -4.90 6.67 0.58
C VAL A 66 -5.97 7.72 0.37
N HIS A 67 -5.56 8.99 0.23
CA HIS A 67 -6.45 10.10 -0.10
C HIS A 67 -6.29 10.49 -1.56
N PRO A 68 -7.38 10.83 -2.26
CA PRO A 68 -7.24 11.43 -3.58
C PRO A 68 -6.38 12.70 -3.45
N ALA A 69 -5.35 12.83 -4.30
CA ALA A 69 -4.61 14.08 -4.44
C ALA A 69 -5.66 15.18 -4.68
N GLY A 70 -5.73 16.15 -3.77
CA GLY A 70 -6.90 17.00 -3.59
C GLY A 70 -7.52 17.45 -4.90
N ALA A 71 -8.84 17.26 -5.01
CA ALA A 71 -9.66 18.25 -5.68
C ALA A 71 -9.39 19.57 -4.94
N SER A 72 -8.44 20.34 -5.45
CA SER A 72 -8.19 21.72 -5.04
C SER A 72 -9.28 22.61 -5.63
#